data_AF-A0A381Z8A6-F1
#
_entry.id   AF-A0A381Z8A6-F1
#
_cell.length_a   1.000
_cell.length_b   1.000
_cell.length_c   1.000
_cell.angle_alpha   90.00
_cell.angle_beta   90.00
_cell.angle_gamma   90.00
#
_symmetry.space_group_name_H-M   'P 1'
#
loop_
_entity.id
_entity.type
_entity.pdbx_description
1 polymer ?
#
loop_
_entity_poly.entity_id
_entity_poly.type
_entity_poly.pdbx_seq_one_letter_code
_entity_poly.pdbx_strand_id
1 'polypeptide(L)'
;ISALRVERIRPSGVSHTGSPEYVLGVSKGLGLPLLNSVDGGVRIPGSGSSLRLWLFSCADGHDLPDSEYRLRVAYDRASPLPLVFAEDMKVWERKHPWPRAYFVDEISTYTSRDPYLVQVFRDADGLPLAAVHGKETVWPSDNRTVVRATDYQLTSNSTSFQVEAPTSGIVVLTEANIPGDVHVIVNGEPGEVITVNHAFRGVKIPETGSYSIKFFYRPRFWYLSWMLFGLGLTLFVFMMSSFGILNKRLTPVQ
;
A
#
# COMPACT_ATOMS: atom_id res chain seq x y z
N ILE A 1 -1.80 19.02 17.53
CA ILE A 1 -1.25 18.33 18.72
C ILE A 1 -2.24 18.48 19.85
N SER A 2 -2.70 17.37 20.40
CA SER A 2 -3.70 17.26 21.46
C SER A 2 -3.12 16.79 22.80
N ALA A 3 -1.97 16.12 22.81
CA ALA A 3 -1.22 15.85 24.05
C ALA A 3 0.29 15.66 23.79
N LEU A 4 1.12 15.94 24.80
CA LEU A 4 2.53 15.61 24.84
C LEU A 4 2.87 14.92 26.16
N ARG A 5 3.80 13.97 26.11
CA ARG A 5 4.36 13.29 27.28
C ARG A 5 5.87 13.17 27.13
N VAL A 6 6.59 13.64 28.12
CA VAL A 6 8.04 13.48 28.27
C VAL A 6 8.29 12.41 29.31
N GLU A 7 8.96 11.34 28.92
CA GLU A 7 9.40 10.25 29.78
C GLU A 7 10.91 10.33 29.94
N ARG A 8 11.42 10.60 31.14
CA ARG A 8 12.83 10.40 31.47
C ARG A 8 13.01 8.92 31.80
N ILE A 9 13.84 8.22 31.04
CA ILE A 9 14.00 6.76 31.13
C ILE A 9 14.93 6.40 32.30
N ARG A 10 15.99 7.20 32.49
CA ARG A 10 17.00 7.00 33.53
C ARG A 10 17.43 8.35 34.11
N PRO A 11 17.26 8.60 35.42
CA PRO A 11 16.31 7.92 36.33
C PRO A 11 14.85 8.16 35.89
N SER A 12 13.94 7.26 36.26
CA SER A 12 12.55 7.32 35.78
C SER A 12 11.82 8.60 36.22
N GLY A 13 11.23 9.31 35.27
CA GLY A 13 10.39 10.48 35.51
C GLY A 13 9.37 10.66 34.39
N VAL A 14 8.26 11.32 34.70
CA VAL A 14 7.23 11.62 33.70
C VAL A 14 6.69 13.03 33.88
N SER A 15 6.47 13.71 32.77
CA SER A 15 5.66 14.92 32.72
C SER A 15 4.78 14.87 31.49
N HIS A 16 3.53 15.32 31.61
CA HIS A 16 2.59 15.28 30.50
C HIS A 16 1.59 16.45 30.52
N THR A 17 0.99 16.68 29.36
CA THR A 17 -0.14 17.60 29.21
C THR A 17 -1.43 16.82 29.40
N GLY A 18 -2.40 17.35 30.16
CA GLY A 18 -3.72 16.74 30.33
C GLY A 18 -4.01 16.15 31.72
N SER A 19 -3.23 16.50 32.73
CA SER A 19 -3.55 16.29 34.14
C SER A 19 -2.95 17.43 34.98
N PRO A 20 -3.57 17.79 36.12
CA PRO A 20 -2.94 18.67 37.11
C PRO A 20 -1.75 18.04 37.83
N GLU A 21 -1.57 16.71 37.73
CA GLU A 21 -0.40 16.00 38.26
C GLU A 21 0.65 15.81 37.17
N TYR A 22 1.94 15.95 37.53
CA TYR A 22 3.08 15.78 36.61
C TYR A 22 3.01 16.70 35.38
N VAL A 23 2.66 17.97 35.60
CA VAL A 23 2.38 18.95 34.54
C VAL A 23 3.60 19.19 33.65
N LEU A 24 3.37 19.13 32.34
CA LEU A 24 4.31 19.57 31.31
C LEU A 24 3.86 20.92 30.73
N GLY A 25 4.63 21.97 30.99
CA GLY A 25 4.46 23.27 30.34
C GLY A 25 4.92 23.24 28.88
N VAL A 26 4.21 23.92 28.00
CA VAL A 26 4.52 23.98 26.56
C VAL A 26 4.46 25.43 26.08
N SER A 27 5.48 25.91 25.38
CA SER A 27 5.51 27.25 24.80
C SER A 27 6.13 27.27 23.40
N LYS A 28 5.90 28.35 22.64
CA LYS A 28 6.58 28.63 21.38
C LYS A 28 7.98 29.24 21.58
N GLY A 29 8.34 29.64 22.81
CA GLY A 29 9.62 30.30 23.13
C GLY A 29 9.96 30.22 24.63
N LEU A 30 11.23 30.35 25.00
CA LEU A 30 11.71 30.26 26.39
C LEU A 30 11.10 31.33 27.34
N GLY A 31 10.66 32.47 26.82
CA GLY A 31 10.01 33.54 27.58
C GLY A 31 8.59 33.87 27.10
N LEU A 32 7.99 33.00 26.28
CA LEU A 32 6.63 33.21 25.78
C LEU A 32 5.60 32.51 26.69
N PRO A 33 4.36 33.02 26.76
CA PRO A 33 3.30 32.42 27.57
C PRO A 33 3.11 30.93 27.29
N LEU A 34 2.75 30.17 28.33
CA LEU A 34 2.39 28.77 28.18
C LEU A 34 1.13 28.62 27.32
N LEU A 35 1.15 27.61 26.46
CA LEU A 35 0.02 27.18 25.63
C LEU A 35 -0.94 26.25 26.39
N ASN A 36 -0.57 25.86 27.61
CA ASN A 36 -1.40 25.02 28.47
C ASN A 36 -2.68 25.76 28.87
N SER A 37 -3.78 25.03 28.84
CA SER A 37 -5.04 25.44 29.46
C SER A 37 -4.96 25.29 30.98
N VAL A 38 -5.98 25.77 31.69
CA VAL A 38 -6.02 25.75 33.16
C VAL A 38 -5.94 24.32 33.74
N ASP A 39 -6.40 23.32 32.98
CA ASP A 39 -6.33 21.88 33.29
C ASP A 39 -4.99 21.22 32.89
N GLY A 40 -4.02 22.00 32.42
CA GLY A 40 -2.74 21.51 31.92
C GLY A 40 -2.79 20.90 30.51
N GLY A 41 -3.98 20.83 29.88
CA GLY A 41 -4.15 20.36 28.51
C GLY A 41 -3.58 21.34 27.47
N VAL A 42 -3.33 20.88 26.24
CA VAL A 42 -2.86 21.74 25.15
C VAL A 42 -3.65 21.48 23.87
N ARG A 43 -3.86 22.54 23.09
CA ARG A 43 -4.43 22.43 21.74
C ARG A 43 -3.61 23.26 20.77
N ILE A 44 -2.63 22.63 20.14
CA ILE A 44 -1.70 23.31 19.24
C ILE A 44 -2.08 22.95 17.80
N PRO A 45 -2.54 23.92 16.98
CA PRO A 45 -2.87 23.67 15.59
C PRO A 45 -1.62 23.22 14.83
N GLY A 46 -1.77 22.18 14.00
CA GLY A 46 -0.71 21.77 13.09
C GLY A 46 -0.56 22.80 11.98
N SER A 47 0.59 23.48 11.93
CA SER A 47 0.98 24.31 10.79
C SER A 47 1.87 23.48 9.87
N GLY A 48 1.74 23.63 8.55
CA GLY A 48 2.55 22.92 7.54
C GLY A 48 4.06 23.27 7.54
N SER A 49 4.50 24.10 8.47
CA SER A 49 5.91 24.46 8.69
C SER A 49 6.49 23.72 9.90
N SER A 50 7.81 23.53 9.94
CA SER A 50 8.50 23.00 11.12
C SER A 50 8.14 23.79 12.39
N LEU A 51 7.51 23.12 13.35
CA LEU A 51 7.07 23.72 14.60
C LEU A 51 8.13 23.47 15.68
N ARG A 52 8.71 24.53 16.23
CA ARG A 52 9.60 24.46 17.40
C ARG A 52 8.79 24.74 18.67
N LEU A 53 8.85 23.81 19.61
CA LEU A 53 8.21 23.93 20.92
C LEU A 53 9.26 23.82 22.03
N TRP A 54 9.06 24.59 23.09
CA TRP A 54 9.78 24.48 24.35
C TRP A 54 8.92 23.77 25.37
N LEU A 55 9.50 22.76 26.01
CA LEU A 55 8.84 21.91 26.99
C LEU A 55 9.45 22.18 28.37
N PHE A 56 8.61 22.39 29.37
CA PHE A 56 9.00 22.74 30.73
C PHE A 56 8.44 21.71 31.70
N SER A 57 9.30 20.89 32.28
CA SER A 57 8.97 20.05 33.43
C SER A 57 9.41 20.74 34.72
N CYS A 58 8.78 20.39 35.84
CA CYS A 58 9.27 20.82 37.14
C CYS A 58 10.66 20.23 37.39
N ALA A 59 11.57 21.05 37.91
CA ALA A 59 12.87 20.57 38.35
C ALA A 59 12.66 19.63 39.54
N ASP A 60 13.05 18.37 39.37
CA ASP A 60 12.97 17.33 40.40
C ASP A 60 14.35 16.88 40.88
N GLY A 61 15.41 17.55 40.42
CA GLY A 61 16.80 17.28 40.81
C GLY A 61 17.40 16.01 40.20
N HIS A 62 16.67 15.37 39.28
CA HIS A 62 17.05 14.10 38.68
C HIS A 62 17.49 14.21 37.20
N ASP A 63 17.65 15.44 36.72
CA ASP A 63 18.15 15.74 35.38
C ASP A 63 19.69 15.67 35.35
N LEU A 64 20.19 14.44 35.20
CA LEU A 64 21.63 14.15 35.11
C LEU A 64 22.16 14.28 33.67
N PRO A 65 23.47 14.50 33.46
CA PRO A 65 24.07 14.59 32.13
C PRO A 65 23.83 13.36 31.22
N ASP A 66 23.60 12.19 31.80
CA ASP A 66 23.31 10.92 31.12
C ASP A 66 21.81 10.58 31.05
N SER A 67 20.94 11.54 31.40
CA SER A 67 19.50 11.33 31.37
C SER A 67 18.98 11.17 29.94
N GLU A 68 18.26 10.08 29.72
CA GLU A 68 17.64 9.76 28.43
C GLU A 68 16.16 10.14 28.45
N TYR A 69 15.70 10.90 27.46
CA TYR A 69 14.31 11.34 27.35
C TYR A 69 13.63 10.78 26.12
N ARG A 70 12.36 10.43 26.27
CA ARG A 70 11.45 10.05 25.20
C ARG A 70 10.27 11.01 25.16
N LEU A 71 10.11 11.69 24.02
CA LEU A 71 8.95 12.51 23.74
C LEU A 71 7.90 11.69 22.99
N ARG A 72 6.66 11.69 23.50
CA ARG A 72 5.48 11.16 22.83
C ARG A 72 4.52 12.30 22.55
N VAL A 73 4.05 12.38 21.31
CA VAL A 73 3.14 13.43 20.85
C VAL A 73 1.88 12.79 20.29
N ALA A 74 0.74 13.13 20.87
CA ALA A 74 -0.57 12.85 20.30
C ALA A 74 -1.00 14.06 19.45
N TYR A 75 -1.36 13.80 18.21
CA TYR A 75 -1.91 14.81 17.33
C TYR A 75 -3.18 14.27 16.71
N ASP A 76 -4.23 15.09 16.76
CA ASP A 76 -5.44 14.81 16.00
C ASP A 76 -5.07 14.95 14.52
N ARG A 77 -5.16 13.85 13.76
CA ARG A 77 -5.07 13.92 12.31
C ARG A 77 -6.22 14.77 11.79
N ALA A 78 -5.94 15.52 10.72
CA ALA A 78 -6.97 16.28 10.01
C ALA A 78 -8.13 15.34 9.67
N SER A 79 -9.29 15.67 10.25
CA SER A 79 -10.57 14.94 10.26
C SER A 79 -10.48 13.43 10.54
N PRO A 80 -10.91 12.93 11.72
CA PRO A 80 -11.16 11.49 11.87
C PRO A 80 -12.08 11.04 10.73
N LEU A 81 -11.78 9.90 10.12
CA LEU A 81 -12.66 9.32 9.11
C LEU A 81 -14.06 9.21 9.74
N PRO A 82 -15.11 9.75 9.10
CA PRO A 82 -16.45 9.71 9.66
C PRO A 82 -16.84 8.27 9.98
N LEU A 83 -17.20 8.03 11.24
CA LEU A 83 -17.73 6.74 11.68
C LEU A 83 -19.16 6.62 11.16
N VAL A 84 -19.38 5.70 10.22
CA VAL A 84 -20.68 5.47 9.57
C VAL A 84 -21.54 4.52 10.40
N PHE A 85 -20.90 3.54 11.03
CA PHE A 85 -21.58 2.47 11.76
C PHE A 85 -20.69 1.94 12.88
N ALA A 86 -21.27 1.61 14.04
CA ALA A 86 -20.55 1.04 15.16
C ALA A 86 -21.46 0.12 15.98
N GLU A 87 -21.33 -1.18 15.73
CA GLU A 87 -21.86 -2.25 16.57
C GLU A 87 -20.69 -3.19 16.90
N ASP A 88 -20.80 -4.49 16.60
CA ASP A 88 -19.69 -5.46 16.71
C ASP A 88 -18.48 -5.06 15.84
N MET A 89 -18.75 -4.40 14.71
CA MET A 89 -17.74 -3.80 13.85
C MET A 89 -17.96 -2.30 13.70
N LYS A 90 -16.85 -1.57 13.63
CA LYS A 90 -16.81 -0.15 13.31
C LYS A 90 -16.53 0.01 11.82
N VAL A 91 -17.34 0.83 11.14
CA VAL A 91 -17.19 1.15 9.72
C VAL A 91 -16.93 2.64 9.60
N TRP A 92 -15.86 2.99 8.89
CA TRP A 92 -15.47 4.37 8.64
C TRP A 92 -15.53 4.67 7.15
N GLU A 93 -16.02 5.85 6.79
CA GLU A 93 -16.07 6.30 5.40
C GLU A 93 -14.79 7.05 5.03
N ARG A 94 -14.25 6.73 3.86
CA ARG A 94 -13.22 7.50 3.18
C ARG A 94 -13.84 8.12 1.93
N LYS A 95 -13.98 9.45 1.89
CA LYS A 95 -14.60 10.18 0.77
C LYS A 95 -13.83 10.06 -0.55
N HIS A 96 -12.51 9.95 -0.46
CA HIS A 96 -11.62 9.87 -1.62
C HIS A 96 -10.76 8.59 -1.53
N PRO A 97 -11.36 7.40 -1.73
CA PRO A 97 -10.60 6.16 -1.80
C PRO A 97 -9.82 6.10 -3.12
N TRP A 98 -8.73 5.35 -3.14
CA TRP A 98 -8.04 5.06 -4.39
C TRP A 98 -8.96 4.25 -5.30
N PRO A 99 -9.08 4.60 -6.59
CA PRO A 99 -9.79 3.77 -7.54
C PRO A 99 -9.17 2.35 -7.59
N ARG A 100 -9.99 1.34 -7.91
CA ARG A 100 -9.49 -0.04 -8.11
C ARG A 100 -8.45 -0.09 -9.23
N ALA A 101 -8.67 0.67 -10.30
CA ALA A 101 -7.68 0.88 -11.35
C ALA A 101 -7.64 2.35 -11.75
N TYR A 102 -6.46 2.83 -12.09
CA TYR A 102 -6.22 4.23 -12.42
C TYR A 102 -4.95 4.39 -13.27
N PHE A 103 -4.90 5.47 -14.05
CA PHE A 103 -3.70 5.96 -14.71
C PHE A 103 -3.00 6.99 -13.83
N VAL A 104 -1.65 7.01 -13.87
CA VAL A 104 -0.79 8.06 -13.32
C VAL A 104 0.23 8.44 -14.39
N ASP A 105 0.45 9.73 -14.61
CA ASP A 105 1.42 10.28 -15.57
C ASP A 105 2.89 10.14 -15.14
N GLU A 106 3.13 9.95 -13.84
CA GLU A 106 4.45 9.78 -13.27
C GLU A 106 4.69 8.39 -12.65
N ILE A 107 5.95 7.94 -12.78
CA ILE A 107 6.47 6.74 -12.12
C ILE A 107 7.52 7.14 -11.10
N SER A 108 7.31 6.76 -9.84
CA SER A 108 8.31 6.91 -8.79
C SER A 108 9.15 5.63 -8.67
N THR A 109 10.35 5.72 -8.11
CA THR A 109 11.24 4.56 -7.98
C THR A 109 11.77 4.41 -6.56
N TYR A 110 12.03 3.18 -6.14
CA TYR A 110 12.60 2.88 -4.83
C TYR A 110 13.64 1.78 -4.87
N THR A 111 14.65 1.91 -4.01
CA THR A 111 15.71 0.91 -3.84
C THR A 111 15.47 -0.02 -2.64
N SER A 112 14.87 0.49 -1.55
CA SER A 112 14.58 -0.27 -0.34
C SER A 112 13.08 -0.22 0.00
N ARG A 113 12.52 -1.37 0.38
CA ARG A 113 11.07 -1.54 0.57
C ARG A 113 10.52 -0.77 1.77
N ASP A 114 11.20 -0.88 2.92
CA ASP A 114 10.56 -0.59 4.21
C ASP A 114 10.51 0.90 4.60
N PRO A 115 11.57 1.71 4.49
CA PRO A 115 11.45 3.13 4.83
C PRO A 115 10.71 3.90 3.72
N TYR A 116 10.91 3.54 2.45
CA TYR A 116 10.36 4.29 1.33
C TYR A 116 8.83 4.17 1.24
N LEU A 117 8.27 2.97 1.22
CA LEU A 117 6.82 2.81 1.03
C LEU A 117 6.03 3.46 2.18
N VAL A 118 6.51 3.32 3.41
CA VAL A 118 5.87 3.95 4.58
C VAL A 118 5.89 5.47 4.49
N GLN A 119 6.99 6.07 4.01
CA GLN A 119 7.09 7.50 3.80
C GLN A 119 6.23 7.95 2.61
N VAL A 120 6.31 7.29 1.46
CA VAL A 120 5.50 7.61 0.27
C VAL A 120 4.01 7.55 0.55
N PHE A 121 3.49 6.50 1.20
CA PHE A 121 2.06 6.42 1.49
C PHE A 121 1.62 7.45 2.54
N ARG A 122 2.54 7.92 3.39
CA ARG A 122 2.28 9.00 4.34
C ARG A 122 2.23 10.35 3.62
N ASP A 123 3.18 10.60 2.74
CA ASP A 123 3.38 11.89 2.08
C ASP A 123 2.40 12.08 0.91
N ALA A 124 1.96 11.00 0.28
CA ALA A 124 0.99 11.04 -0.81
C ALA A 124 -0.40 11.58 -0.41
N ASP A 125 -0.69 11.74 0.89
CA ASP A 125 -1.94 12.28 1.45
C ASP A 125 -3.24 11.77 0.78
N GLY A 126 -3.23 10.49 0.37
CA GLY A 126 -4.38 9.86 -0.29
C GLY A 126 -4.49 10.05 -1.80
N LEU A 127 -3.54 10.72 -2.47
CA LEU A 127 -3.43 10.74 -3.93
C LEU A 127 -2.83 9.42 -4.46
N PRO A 128 -3.47 8.73 -5.43
CA PRO A 128 -2.91 7.52 -6.04
C PRO A 128 -1.55 7.76 -6.70
N LEU A 129 -0.71 6.73 -6.74
CA LEU A 129 0.66 6.80 -7.29
C LEU A 129 1.10 5.45 -7.85
N ALA A 130 2.14 5.46 -8.68
CA ALA A 130 2.78 4.25 -9.19
C ALA A 130 4.28 4.28 -8.86
N ALA A 131 4.74 3.34 -8.04
CA ALA A 131 6.14 3.20 -7.65
C ALA A 131 6.72 1.85 -8.10
N VAL A 132 7.90 1.82 -8.68
CA VAL A 132 8.59 0.57 -9.07
C VAL A 132 9.96 0.42 -8.41
N HIS A 133 10.43 -0.81 -8.29
CA HIS A 133 11.78 -1.06 -7.81
C HIS A 133 12.82 -0.61 -8.86
N GLY A 134 13.81 0.18 -8.45
CA GLY A 134 14.80 0.79 -9.33
C GLY A 134 16.20 0.88 -8.72
N LYS A 135 17.14 1.49 -9.45
CA LYS A 135 18.51 1.72 -8.99
C LYS A 135 18.64 2.95 -8.09
N GLU A 136 17.78 3.93 -8.30
CA GLU A 136 17.75 5.20 -7.58
C GLU A 136 16.36 5.43 -7.02
N THR A 137 16.28 6.18 -5.93
CA THR A 137 15.01 6.55 -5.30
C THR A 137 14.52 7.87 -5.87
N VAL A 138 13.37 7.84 -6.53
CA VAL A 138 12.66 9.02 -7.04
C VAL A 138 11.35 9.12 -6.29
N TRP A 139 11.08 10.29 -5.71
CA TRP A 139 9.85 10.56 -4.97
C TRP A 139 8.72 10.98 -5.93
N PRO A 140 7.46 10.58 -5.67
CA PRO A 140 6.33 11.01 -6.50
C PRO A 140 6.07 12.50 -6.35
N SER A 141 5.73 13.20 -7.43
CA SER A 141 5.32 14.61 -7.39
C SER A 141 3.93 14.78 -6.79
N ASP A 142 3.71 15.85 -6.02
CA ASP A 142 2.38 16.21 -5.51
C ASP A 142 1.44 16.69 -6.62
N ASN A 143 1.98 17.13 -7.77
CA ASN A 143 1.21 17.68 -8.88
C ASN A 143 0.96 16.67 -10.02
N ARG A 144 0.90 15.38 -9.69
CA ARG A 144 0.68 14.29 -10.65
C ARG A 144 -0.77 14.18 -11.10
N THR A 145 -0.98 13.80 -12.35
CA THR A 145 -2.31 13.57 -12.93
C THR A 145 -2.75 12.14 -12.67
N VAL A 146 -3.92 11.99 -12.03
CA VAL A 146 -4.53 10.67 -11.80
C VAL A 146 -5.88 10.59 -12.49
N VAL A 147 -6.06 9.57 -13.32
CA VAL A 147 -7.34 9.31 -14.02
C VAL A 147 -7.88 7.96 -13.57
N ARG A 148 -9.11 7.94 -13.04
CA ARG A 148 -9.77 6.68 -12.65
C ARG A 148 -10.17 5.88 -13.89
N ALA A 149 -10.10 4.55 -13.80
CA ALA A 149 -10.66 3.68 -14.83
C ALA A 149 -12.20 3.55 -14.71
N THR A 150 -12.82 3.13 -15.80
CA THR A 150 -14.27 2.94 -15.95
C THR A 150 -14.58 1.59 -16.63
N ASP A 151 -15.87 1.26 -16.77
CA ASP A 151 -16.35 0.14 -17.58
C ASP A 151 -15.76 -1.22 -17.19
N TYR A 152 -15.73 -1.49 -15.88
CA TYR A 152 -15.19 -2.72 -15.32
C TYR A 152 -15.98 -3.96 -15.75
N GLN A 153 -15.26 -4.98 -16.21
CA GLN A 153 -15.78 -6.34 -16.35
C GLN A 153 -14.88 -7.28 -15.55
N LEU A 154 -15.50 -7.96 -14.58
CA LEU A 154 -14.82 -8.83 -13.62
C LEU A 154 -15.27 -10.27 -13.88
N THR A 155 -14.33 -11.15 -14.17
CA THR A 155 -14.56 -12.59 -14.25
C THR A 155 -13.76 -13.31 -13.17
N SER A 156 -13.88 -14.63 -13.09
CA SER A 156 -13.09 -15.44 -12.16
C SER A 156 -11.58 -15.38 -12.41
N ASN A 157 -11.15 -15.09 -13.64
CA ASN A 157 -9.75 -15.12 -14.04
C ASN A 157 -9.28 -13.85 -14.76
N SER A 158 -10.11 -12.82 -14.90
CA SER A 158 -9.74 -11.58 -15.57
C SER A 158 -10.45 -10.36 -15.03
N THR A 159 -9.77 -9.22 -15.13
CA THR A 159 -10.29 -7.88 -14.84
C THR A 159 -9.98 -7.01 -16.04
N SER A 160 -11.02 -6.48 -16.69
CA SER A 160 -10.88 -5.50 -17.77
C SER A 160 -11.59 -4.20 -17.46
N PHE A 161 -11.10 -3.11 -18.02
CA PHE A 161 -11.60 -1.75 -17.81
C PHE A 161 -11.09 -0.82 -18.90
N GLN A 162 -11.72 0.35 -19.02
CA GLN A 162 -11.27 1.45 -19.87
C GLN A 162 -10.57 2.51 -19.02
N VAL A 163 -9.59 3.20 -19.59
CA VAL A 163 -8.92 4.33 -18.94
C VAL A 163 -8.40 5.31 -19.97
N GLU A 164 -8.58 6.60 -19.69
CA GLU A 164 -8.01 7.69 -20.47
C GLU A 164 -6.61 8.02 -19.94
N ALA A 165 -5.64 8.07 -20.85
CA ALA A 165 -4.27 8.48 -20.57
C ALA A 165 -4.00 9.82 -21.27
N PRO A 166 -3.95 10.95 -20.54
CA PRO A 166 -3.64 12.26 -21.12
C PRO A 166 -2.20 12.39 -21.62
N THR A 167 -1.30 11.55 -21.10
CA THR A 167 0.14 11.54 -21.40
C THR A 167 0.67 10.10 -21.36
N SER A 168 1.96 9.92 -21.63
CA SER A 168 2.64 8.69 -21.24
C SER A 168 2.60 8.52 -19.72
N GLY A 169 2.58 7.28 -19.24
CA GLY A 169 2.46 6.98 -17.82
C GLY A 169 2.24 5.50 -17.53
N ILE A 170 1.56 5.21 -16.41
CA ILE A 170 1.29 3.85 -15.95
C ILE A 170 -0.17 3.71 -15.59
N VAL A 171 -0.77 2.63 -16.07
CA VAL A 171 -2.04 2.13 -15.56
C VAL A 171 -1.75 1.14 -14.44
N VAL A 172 -2.35 1.38 -13.28
CA VAL A 172 -2.28 0.54 -12.09
C VAL A 172 -3.62 -0.15 -11.87
N LEU A 173 -3.57 -1.44 -11.57
CA LEU A 173 -4.69 -2.22 -11.04
C LEU A 173 -4.32 -2.68 -9.63
N THR A 174 -5.09 -2.27 -8.61
CA THR A 174 -4.85 -2.58 -7.19
C THR A 174 -5.24 -4.02 -6.83
N GLU A 175 -4.77 -4.98 -7.64
CA GLU A 175 -4.85 -6.41 -7.41
C GLU A 175 -3.44 -6.99 -7.32
N ALA A 176 -3.23 -7.99 -6.46
CA ALA A 176 -1.92 -8.56 -6.23
C ALA A 176 -1.30 -9.12 -7.52
N ASN A 177 -0.07 -8.70 -7.86
CA ASN A 177 0.65 -9.25 -9.00
C ASN A 177 1.19 -10.64 -8.67
N ILE A 178 1.12 -11.55 -9.65
CA ILE A 178 1.73 -12.88 -9.58
C ILE A 178 2.66 -12.98 -10.80
N PRO A 179 3.95 -12.62 -10.63
CA PRO A 179 4.88 -12.54 -11.75
C PRO A 179 4.95 -13.86 -12.53
N GLY A 180 4.79 -13.78 -13.85
CA GLY A 180 4.81 -14.91 -14.78
C GLY A 180 3.45 -15.60 -14.99
N ASP A 181 2.49 -15.44 -14.07
CA ASP A 181 1.16 -16.04 -14.19
C ASP A 181 0.09 -15.03 -14.62
N VAL A 182 0.35 -13.74 -14.47
CA VAL A 182 -0.56 -12.67 -14.88
C VAL A 182 -0.08 -12.06 -16.19
N HIS A 183 -1.01 -11.88 -17.12
CA HIS A 183 -0.76 -11.30 -18.45
C HIS A 183 -1.69 -10.12 -18.66
N VAL A 184 -1.31 -9.20 -19.56
CA VAL A 184 -2.11 -8.03 -19.89
C VAL A 184 -2.29 -7.91 -21.40
N ILE A 185 -3.49 -7.48 -21.80
CA ILE A 185 -3.83 -7.07 -23.15
C ILE A 185 -4.15 -5.57 -23.10
N VAL A 186 -3.52 -4.80 -23.98
CA VAL A 186 -3.70 -3.35 -24.16
C VAL A 186 -4.21 -3.12 -25.57
N ASN A 187 -5.44 -2.64 -25.72
CA ASN A 187 -6.08 -2.41 -27.02
C ASN A 187 -6.06 -3.63 -27.97
N GLY A 188 -6.17 -4.84 -27.41
CA GLY A 188 -6.12 -6.10 -28.16
C GLY A 188 -4.73 -6.72 -28.30
N GLU A 189 -3.67 -5.96 -28.05
CA GLU A 189 -2.29 -6.42 -28.17
C GLU A 189 -1.68 -6.85 -26.83
N PRO A 190 -0.81 -7.88 -26.78
CA PRO A 190 -0.10 -8.26 -25.55
C PRO A 190 0.78 -7.13 -25.02
N GLY A 191 0.73 -6.88 -23.71
CA GLY A 191 1.60 -5.93 -23.01
C GLY A 191 2.47 -6.59 -21.94
N GLU A 192 3.37 -5.80 -21.35
CA GLU A 192 4.22 -6.23 -20.23
C GLU A 192 3.57 -5.87 -18.88
N VAL A 193 3.39 -6.87 -18.01
CA VAL A 193 2.93 -6.65 -16.65
C VAL A 193 4.12 -6.30 -15.76
N ILE A 194 4.04 -5.15 -15.10
CA ILE A 194 5.01 -4.71 -14.09
C ILE A 194 4.41 -4.76 -12.68
N THR A 195 5.27 -4.97 -11.69
CA THR A 195 4.87 -4.85 -10.28
C THR A 195 4.99 -3.39 -9.83
N VAL A 196 3.89 -2.80 -9.41
CA VAL A 196 3.80 -1.41 -8.94
C VAL A 196 3.39 -1.37 -7.48
N ASN A 197 3.87 -0.36 -6.75
CA ASN A 197 3.66 -0.19 -5.31
C ASN A 197 3.98 -1.47 -4.52
N HIS A 198 5.02 -2.19 -4.98
CA HIS A 198 5.50 -3.45 -4.45
C HIS A 198 4.56 -4.67 -4.55
N ALA A 199 3.26 -4.48 -4.70
CA ALA A 199 2.29 -5.58 -4.63
C ALA A 199 1.33 -5.64 -5.82
N PHE A 200 1.10 -4.53 -6.51
CA PHE A 200 0.03 -4.41 -7.49
C PHE A 200 0.51 -4.62 -8.91
N ARG A 201 -0.44 -4.81 -9.81
CA ARG A 201 -0.18 -4.97 -11.25
C ARG A 201 -0.20 -3.61 -11.92
N GLY A 202 0.71 -3.39 -12.85
CA GLY A 202 0.67 -2.22 -13.72
C GLY A 202 1.06 -2.56 -15.14
N VAL A 203 0.78 -1.64 -16.05
CA VAL A 203 1.22 -1.67 -17.44
C VAL A 203 1.60 -0.26 -17.87
N LYS A 204 2.69 -0.14 -18.64
CA LYS A 204 3.15 1.15 -19.16
C LYS A 204 2.30 1.57 -20.34
N ILE A 205 1.97 2.85 -20.39
CA ILE A 205 1.25 3.48 -21.49
C ILE A 205 2.19 4.51 -22.13
N PRO A 206 2.57 4.33 -23.41
CA PRO A 206 3.61 5.16 -24.03
C PRO A 206 3.09 6.50 -24.56
N GLU A 207 1.80 6.62 -24.85
CA GLU A 207 1.22 7.74 -25.59
C GLU A 207 -0.13 8.16 -25.00
N THR A 208 -0.60 9.33 -25.41
CA THR A 208 -1.93 9.82 -25.04
C THR A 208 -3.02 9.04 -25.78
N GLY A 209 -4.13 8.74 -25.10
CA GLY A 209 -5.32 8.14 -25.72
C GLY A 209 -6.21 7.36 -24.75
N SER A 210 -7.27 6.78 -25.31
CA SER A 210 -8.16 5.85 -24.61
C SER A 210 -7.62 4.43 -24.73
N TYR A 211 -7.55 3.72 -23.60
CA TYR A 211 -7.02 2.37 -23.53
C TYR A 211 -8.00 1.38 -22.91
N SER A 212 -8.21 0.27 -23.63
CA SER A 212 -8.87 -0.94 -23.14
C SER A 212 -7.84 -1.88 -22.55
N ILE A 213 -7.87 -2.05 -21.24
CA ILE A 213 -6.92 -2.86 -20.50
C ILE A 213 -7.61 -4.13 -20.00
N LYS A 214 -6.96 -5.28 -20.18
CA LYS A 214 -7.42 -6.56 -19.63
C LYS A 214 -6.25 -7.30 -18.99
N PHE A 215 -6.28 -7.42 -17.67
CA PHE A 215 -5.42 -8.34 -16.94
C PHE A 215 -6.11 -9.70 -16.84
N PHE A 216 -5.39 -10.78 -17.04
CA PHE A 216 -5.92 -12.13 -16.88
C PHE A 216 -4.88 -13.10 -16.32
N TYR A 217 -5.35 -14.07 -15.55
CA TYR A 217 -4.54 -15.13 -14.99
C TYR A 217 -4.42 -16.29 -15.99
N ARG A 218 -3.18 -16.67 -16.26
CA ARG A 218 -2.81 -17.85 -17.01
C ARG A 218 -1.50 -18.42 -16.45
N PRO A 219 -1.53 -19.60 -15.80
CA PRO A 219 -0.34 -20.18 -15.18
C PRO A 219 0.83 -20.30 -16.16
N ARG A 220 2.05 -19.97 -15.69
CA ARG A 220 3.29 -20.04 -16.48
C ARG A 220 3.54 -21.40 -17.16
N PHE A 221 3.13 -22.49 -16.51
CA PHE A 221 3.33 -23.86 -16.98
C PHE A 221 2.09 -24.49 -17.61
N TRP A 222 1.09 -23.69 -17.99
CA TRP A 222 -0.17 -24.19 -18.53
C TRP A 222 0.04 -25.18 -19.69
N TYR A 223 0.89 -24.83 -20.66
CA TYR A 223 1.17 -25.71 -21.80
C TYR A 223 1.94 -26.98 -21.42
N LEU A 224 2.89 -26.86 -20.48
CA LEU A 224 3.64 -28.02 -19.99
C LEU A 224 2.72 -29.01 -19.30
N SER A 225 1.76 -28.54 -18.49
CA SER A 225 0.76 -29.40 -17.86
C SER A 225 -0.08 -30.16 -18.90
N TRP A 226 -0.50 -29.50 -19.98
CA TRP A 226 -1.22 -30.16 -21.07
C TRP A 226 -0.37 -31.17 -21.83
N MET A 227 0.91 -30.87 -22.07
CA MET A 227 1.84 -31.81 -22.71
C MET A 227 2.05 -33.07 -21.85
N LEU A 228 2.28 -32.90 -20.54
CA LEU A 228 2.46 -34.02 -19.61
C LEU A 228 1.18 -34.85 -19.49
N PHE A 229 0.01 -34.20 -19.45
CA PHE A 229 -1.28 -34.89 -19.46
C PHE A 229 -1.45 -35.73 -20.74
N GLY A 230 -1.19 -35.14 -21.91
CA GLY A 230 -1.27 -35.85 -23.19
C GLY A 230 -0.33 -37.05 -23.25
N LEU A 231 0.92 -36.89 -22.81
CA LEU A 231 1.91 -37.96 -22.76
C LEU A 231 1.51 -39.07 -21.77
N GLY A 232 0.93 -38.72 -20.62
CA GLY A 232 0.39 -39.70 -19.68
C GLY A 232 -0.78 -40.48 -20.28
N LEU A 233 -1.69 -39.80 -20.99
CA LEU A 233 -2.85 -40.43 -21.63
C LEU A 233 -2.42 -41.41 -22.74
N THR A 234 -1.43 -41.05 -23.57
CA THR A 234 -0.94 -41.94 -24.62
C THR A 234 -0.28 -43.20 -24.04
N LEU A 235 0.53 -43.06 -22.99
CA LEU A 235 1.12 -44.20 -22.28
C LEU A 235 0.05 -45.10 -21.65
N PHE A 236 -0.98 -44.50 -21.04
CA PHE A 236 -2.09 -45.26 -20.43
C PHE A 236 -2.85 -46.07 -21.48
N VAL A 237 -3.20 -45.47 -22.61
CA VAL A 237 -3.89 -46.16 -23.73
C VAL A 237 -3.03 -47.29 -24.27
N PHE A 238 -1.73 -47.06 -24.47
CA PHE A 238 -0.79 -48.08 -24.95
C PHE A 238 -0.70 -49.29 -24.00
N MET A 239 -0.69 -49.04 -22.69
CA MET A 239 -0.68 -50.09 -21.67
C MET A 239 -1.98 -50.91 -21.70
N MET A 240 -3.13 -50.24 -21.78
CA MET A 240 -4.44 -50.90 -21.87
C MET A 240 -4.61 -51.72 -23.15
N SER A 241 -4.15 -51.22 -24.30
CA SER A 241 -4.19 -52.00 -25.54
C SER A 241 -3.30 -53.23 -25.46
N SER A 242 -2.10 -53.11 -24.87
CA SER A 242 -1.17 -54.24 -24.69
C SER A 242 -1.76 -55.29 -23.75
N PHE A 243 -2.41 -54.87 -22.66
CA PHE A 243 -3.07 -55.76 -21.71
C PHE A 243 -4.30 -56.46 -22.32
N GLY A 244 -5.12 -55.74 -23.10
CA GLY A 244 -6.26 -56.31 -23.83
C GLY A 244 -5.83 -57.33 -24.90
N ILE A 245 -4.70 -57.10 -25.57
CA ILE A 245 -4.11 -58.05 -26.52
C ILE A 245 -3.58 -59.28 -25.80
N LEU A 246 -2.91 -59.12 -24.66
CA LEU A 246 -2.45 -60.26 -23.85
C LEU A 246 -3.62 -61.10 -23.33
N ASN A 247 -4.68 -60.46 -22.83
CA ASN A 247 -5.81 -61.16 -22.25
C ASN A 247 -6.63 -61.94 -23.29
N LYS A 248 -6.79 -61.40 -24.51
CA LYS A 248 -7.40 -62.13 -25.64
C LYS A 248 -6.60 -63.35 -26.11
N ARG A 249 -5.28 -63.37 -25.91
CA ARG A 249 -4.43 -64.54 -26.22
C ARG A 249 -4.53 -65.66 -25.17
N LEU A 250 -5.07 -65.37 -23.98
CA LEU A 250 -5.15 -66.30 -22.86
C LEU A 250 -6.53 -66.97 -22.71
N THR A 251 -7.55 -66.57 -23.47
CA THR A 251 -8.84 -67.27 -23.54
C THR A 251 -8.79 -68.39 -24.59
N PRO A 252 -8.87 -69.68 -24.23
CA PRO A 252 -8.94 -70.76 -25.21
C PRO A 252 -10.32 -70.75 -25.88
N VAL A 253 -10.33 -70.92 -27.20
CA VAL A 253 -11.55 -71.18 -27.98
C VAL A 253 -12.05 -72.57 -27.58
N GLN A 254 -13.29 -72.66 -27.07
CA GLN A 254 -13.97 -73.94 -26.81
C GLN A 254 -14.23 -74.71 -28.10
#